data_AF-A0A968UBU4-F1
#
_entry.id   AF-A0A968UBU4-F1
#
_cell.length_a   1.000
_cell.length_b   1.000
_cell.length_c   1.000
_cell.angle_alpha   90.00
_cell.angle_beta   90.00
_cell.angle_gamma   90.00
#
_symmetry.space_group_name_H-M   'P 1'
#
loop_
_entity.id
_entity.type
_entity.pdbx_description
1 polymer ?
#
loop_
_entity_poly.entity_id
_entity_poly.type
_entity_poly.pdbx_seq_one_letter_code
_entity_poly.pdbx_strand_id
1 'polypeptide(L)'
;MLSVTSEGATTGQAPDEEIEIIATGEAEEEGYSVTDSSVGTRTDTPIRDIPQSIQVVPQEVLRDQNVKTLDEALRNVSGVTTYNGSDVSGIDNQYNIRGFITAI
;
A
#
# COMPACT_ATOMS: atom_id res chain seq x y z
N MET A 1 16.74 -18.39 -59.50
CA MET A 1 17.36 -19.28 -58.50
C MET A 1 17.47 -18.51 -57.20
N LEU A 2 17.17 -19.18 -56.09
CA LEU A 2 17.18 -18.66 -54.74
C LEU A 2 18.62 -18.70 -54.21
N SER A 3 19.15 -17.58 -53.72
CA SER A 3 20.33 -17.57 -52.85
C SER A 3 20.19 -16.41 -51.88
N VAL A 4 19.62 -16.73 -50.72
CA VAL A 4 19.76 -15.90 -49.53
C VAL A 4 21.16 -16.18 -48.98
N THR A 5 22.02 -15.18 -49.00
CA THR A 5 23.26 -15.22 -48.23
C THR A 5 22.93 -14.56 -46.90
N SER A 6 22.95 -15.36 -45.83
CA SER A 6 22.92 -14.88 -44.47
C SER A 6 24.21 -14.13 -44.18
N GLU A 7 24.11 -12.84 -43.88
CA GLU A 7 25.20 -12.11 -43.21
C GLU A 7 24.65 -11.64 -41.87
N GLY A 8 24.73 -12.54 -40.88
CA GLY A 8 24.47 -12.19 -39.49
C GLY A 8 25.62 -11.32 -39.00
N ALA A 9 25.46 -10.01 -39.13
CA ALA A 9 26.37 -9.03 -38.58
C ALA A 9 26.30 -9.04 -37.05
N THR A 10 27.43 -9.39 -36.44
CA THR A 10 28.00 -8.85 -35.19
C THR A 10 27.00 -8.51 -34.07
N THR A 11 26.93 -9.39 -33.07
CA THR A 11 26.43 -9.01 -31.74
C THR A 11 27.50 -8.16 -31.07
N GLY A 12 27.38 -6.83 -31.23
CA GLY A 12 28.09 -5.83 -30.47
C GLY A 12 27.29 -5.47 -29.21
N GLN A 13 27.90 -5.73 -28.06
CA GLN A 13 27.50 -5.36 -26.70
C GLN A 13 26.99 -3.92 -26.59
N ALA A 14 25.84 -3.73 -25.92
CA ALA A 14 25.51 -2.51 -25.18
C ALA A 14 24.72 -2.92 -23.91
N PRO A 15 24.97 -2.24 -22.78
CA PRO A 15 24.92 -2.82 -21.44
C PRO A 15 23.49 -2.88 -20.87
N ASP A 16 23.32 -3.75 -19.88
CA ASP A 16 22.22 -3.69 -18.92
C ASP A 16 22.23 -2.29 -18.27
N GLU A 17 21.42 -1.37 -18.81
CA GLU A 17 21.01 -0.18 -18.08
C GLU A 17 20.07 -0.67 -16.98
N GLU A 18 20.66 -0.91 -15.81
CA GLU A 18 19.98 -0.95 -14.54
C GLU A 18 19.11 0.31 -14.49
N ILE A 19 17.79 0.13 -14.61
CA ILE A 19 16.85 1.24 -14.60
C ILE A 19 16.85 1.78 -13.16
N GLU A 20 17.72 2.75 -12.89
CA GLU A 20 17.66 3.56 -11.69
C GLU A 20 16.40 4.42 -11.82
N ILE A 21 15.29 3.94 -11.25
CA ILE A 21 14.08 4.74 -11.12
C ILE A 21 14.36 5.78 -10.03
N ILE A 22 14.94 6.91 -10.43
CA ILE A 22 14.93 8.11 -9.62
C ILE A 22 13.55 8.73 -9.77
N ALA A 23 12.63 8.33 -8.89
CA ALA A 23 11.32 8.95 -8.75
C ALA A 23 11.48 10.30 -8.02
N THR A 24 11.85 11.35 -8.76
CA THR A 24 11.80 12.76 -8.28
C THR A 24 10.46 13.41 -8.66
N GLY A 25 9.38 12.66 -8.52
CA GLY A 25 8.02 13.23 -8.55
C GLY A 25 7.50 13.21 -7.13
N GLU A 26 7.17 14.39 -6.60
CA GLU A 26 6.13 14.47 -5.56
C GLU A 26 4.90 13.81 -6.19
N ALA A 27 4.67 12.53 -5.90
CA ALA A 27 3.47 11.86 -6.33
C ALA A 27 2.34 12.62 -5.63
N GLU A 28 1.68 13.51 -6.34
CA GLU A 28 0.33 13.91 -5.97
C GLU A 28 -0.41 12.58 -5.72
N GLU A 29 -1.05 12.47 -4.55
CA GLU A 29 -1.65 11.25 -4.00
C GLU A 29 -2.84 10.72 -4.84
N GLU A 30 -2.72 10.72 -6.16
CA GLU A 30 -3.69 10.21 -7.11
C GLU A 30 -3.52 8.69 -7.16
N GLY A 31 -4.29 8.01 -6.33
CA GLY A 31 -4.41 6.56 -6.31
C GLY A 31 -4.47 5.95 -4.92
N TYR A 32 -4.67 4.63 -4.89
CA TYR A 32 -4.77 3.89 -3.63
C TYR A 32 -3.41 3.54 -2.99
N SER A 33 -2.32 4.15 -3.47
CA SER A 33 -0.95 3.89 -3.00
C SER A 33 -0.38 5.11 -2.33
N VAL A 34 -0.16 5.02 -1.02
CA VAL A 34 0.50 6.06 -0.22
C VAL A 34 1.93 5.60 0.05
N THR A 35 2.90 6.49 -0.16
CA THR A 35 4.34 6.18 -0.01
C THR A 35 4.93 6.61 1.33
N ASP A 36 4.27 7.55 2.02
CA ASP A 36 4.80 8.23 3.21
C ASP A 36 3.81 8.18 4.37
N SER A 37 4.32 8.18 5.60
CA SER A 37 3.49 8.25 6.80
C SER A 37 4.23 8.92 7.95
N SER A 38 3.52 9.74 8.71
CA SER A 38 3.99 10.31 9.97
C SER A 38 3.75 9.41 11.19
N VAL A 39 3.03 8.29 11.00
CA VAL A 39 2.75 7.32 12.06
C VAL A 39 4.01 6.53 12.40
N GLY A 40 4.33 6.41 13.70
CA GLY A 40 5.48 5.65 14.19
C GLY A 40 6.77 6.46 14.33
N THR A 41 7.00 7.47 13.48
CA THR A 41 8.20 8.32 13.51
C THR A 41 7.91 9.78 13.88
N ARG A 42 6.65 10.21 13.83
CA ARG A 42 6.19 11.62 14.02
C ARG A 42 6.76 12.61 13.01
N THR A 43 7.36 12.13 11.94
CA THR A 43 7.87 12.89 10.81
C THR A 43 7.41 12.21 9.54
N ASP A 44 7.14 12.95 8.46
CA ASP A 44 6.82 12.32 7.18
C ASP A 44 7.99 11.46 6.74
N THR A 45 7.78 10.15 6.78
CA THR A 45 8.81 9.14 6.56
C THR A 45 8.29 8.15 5.52
N PRO A 46 9.11 7.78 4.52
CA PRO A 46 8.74 6.72 3.59
C PRO A 46 8.36 5.46 4.36
N ILE A 47 7.26 4.81 3.99
CA ILE A 47 6.74 3.63 4.72
C ILE A 47 7.79 2.51 4.82
N ARG A 48 8.73 2.44 3.87
CA ARG A 48 9.84 1.48 3.84
C ARG A 48 10.85 1.68 4.98
N ASP A 49 10.97 2.91 5.49
CA ASP A 49 11.97 3.28 6.50
C ASP A 49 11.40 3.28 7.92
N ILE A 50 10.09 3.03 8.08
CA ILE A 50 9.45 2.94 9.39
C ILE A 50 9.69 1.54 9.99
N PRO A 51 10.25 1.42 11.21
CA PRO A 51 10.62 0.12 11.80
C PRO A 51 9.43 -0.70 12.31
N GLN A 52 8.21 -0.35 11.91
CA GLN A 52 6.95 -0.94 12.35
C GLN A 52 6.10 -1.29 11.13
N SER A 53 5.34 -2.38 11.19
CA SER A 53 4.38 -2.70 10.14
C SER A 53 3.17 -1.77 10.23
N ILE A 54 2.98 -0.95 9.20
CA ILE A 54 1.93 0.04 9.04
C ILE A 54 1.15 -0.26 7.76
N GLN A 55 -0.17 -0.08 7.83
CA GLN A 55 -1.06 -0.14 6.67
C GLN A 55 -1.84 1.16 6.63
N VAL A 56 -1.78 1.86 5.49
CA VAL A 56 -2.50 3.12 5.28
C VAL A 56 -3.73 2.82 4.42
N VAL A 57 -4.89 3.35 4.82
CA VAL A 57 -6.09 3.36 4.00
C VAL A 57 -6.24 4.75 3.39
N PRO A 58 -6.01 4.91 2.07
CA PRO A 58 -6.08 6.20 1.40
C PRO A 58 -7.48 6.81 1.47
N GLN A 59 -7.56 8.14 1.48
CA GLN A 59 -8.83 8.86 1.52
C GLN A 59 -9.71 8.56 0.30
N GLU A 60 -9.10 8.34 -0.86
CA GLU A 60 -9.79 7.98 -2.11
C GLU A 60 -10.55 6.66 -1.97
N VAL A 61 -9.93 5.65 -1.36
CA VAL A 61 -10.58 4.35 -1.10
C VAL A 61 -11.83 4.53 -0.24
N LEU A 62 -11.76 5.39 0.79
CA LEU A 62 -12.91 5.66 1.66
C LEU A 62 -14.05 6.35 0.90
N ARG A 63 -13.72 7.29 0.01
CA ARG A 63 -14.69 8.00 -0.83
C ARG A 63 -15.35 7.06 -1.82
N ASP A 64 -14.56 6.25 -2.52
CA ASP A 64 -15.06 5.35 -3.57
C ASP A 64 -15.90 4.20 -3.00
N GLN A 65 -15.55 3.73 -1.80
CA GLN A 65 -16.33 2.74 -1.07
C GLN A 65 -17.51 3.35 -0.30
N ASN A 66 -17.69 4.67 -0.37
CA ASN A 66 -18.72 5.44 0.34
C ASN A 66 -18.82 5.09 1.84
N VAL A 67 -17.66 4.88 2.47
CA VAL A 67 -17.54 4.43 3.86
C VAL A 67 -18.14 5.47 4.81
N LYS A 68 -18.90 5.00 5.81
CA LYS A 68 -19.54 5.83 6.84
C LYS A 68 -19.13 5.46 8.25
N THR A 69 -18.68 4.23 8.47
CA THR A 69 -18.25 3.75 9.79
C THR A 69 -16.78 3.33 9.76
N LEU A 70 -16.15 3.32 10.95
CA LEU A 70 -14.78 2.84 11.10
C LEU A 70 -14.67 1.35 10.78
N ASP A 71 -15.71 0.57 11.08
CA ASP A 71 -15.79 -0.86 10.75
C ASP A 71 -15.70 -1.11 9.24
N GLU A 72 -16.42 -0.29 8.47
CA GLU A 72 -16.38 -0.32 7.01
C GLU A 72 -15.01 0.12 6.47
N ALA A 73 -14.36 1.10 7.09
CA ALA A 73 -13.01 1.54 6.71
C ALA A 73 -11.96 0.44 6.92
N LEU A 74 -12.08 -0.32 8.01
CA LEU A 74 -11.11 -1.34 8.43
C LEU A 74 -11.31 -2.68 7.73
N ARG A 75 -12.39 -2.87 6.95
CA ARG A 75 -12.70 -4.14 6.27
C ARG A 75 -11.60 -4.65 5.33
N ASN A 76 -10.79 -3.74 4.78
CA ASN A 76 -9.70 -4.06 3.85
C ASN A 76 -8.32 -4.13 4.54
N VAL A 77 -8.25 -3.89 5.85
CA VAL A 77 -7.00 -3.86 6.60
C VAL A 77 -6.70 -5.25 7.15
N SER A 78 -5.55 -5.80 6.78
CA SER A 78 -5.17 -7.14 7.24
C SER A 78 -4.84 -7.14 8.73
N GLY A 79 -5.31 -8.17 9.45
CA GLY A 79 -5.03 -8.35 10.88
C GLY A 79 -5.86 -7.45 11.80
N VAL A 80 -6.86 -6.73 11.28
CA VAL A 80 -7.86 -6.00 12.06
C VAL A 80 -9.22 -6.64 11.84
N THR A 81 -9.93 -6.99 12.92
CA THR A 81 -11.31 -7.47 12.83
C THR A 81 -12.17 -6.81 13.89
N THR A 82 -13.39 -6.43 13.54
CA THR A 82 -14.38 -5.92 14.50
C THR A 82 -14.66 -6.98 15.56
N TYR A 83 -14.51 -6.63 16.83
CA TYR A 83 -14.95 -7.48 17.92
C TYR A 83 -16.42 -7.21 18.18
N ASN A 84 -17.28 -8.02 17.58
CA ASN A 84 -18.71 -8.01 17.88
C ASN A 84 -18.96 -8.92 19.09
N GLY A 85 -18.46 -8.51 20.26
CA GLY A 85 -18.94 -9.07 21.52
C GLY A 85 -20.45 -8.89 21.58
N SER A 86 -21.19 -9.89 22.06
CA SER A 86 -22.66 -9.96 22.08
C SER A 86 -23.35 -8.89 22.95
N ASP A 87 -22.70 -7.76 23.18
CA ASP A 87 -23.17 -6.66 23.98
C ASP A 87 -24.24 -5.90 23.21
N VAL A 88 -25.46 -6.01 23.73
CA VAL A 88 -26.70 -5.40 23.24
C VAL A 88 -26.64 -3.86 23.15
N SER A 89 -25.50 -3.26 23.53
CA SER A 89 -25.33 -1.83 23.69
C SER A 89 -24.77 -1.13 22.46
N GLY A 90 -24.26 -1.82 21.43
CA GLY A 90 -23.90 -1.23 20.12
C GLY A 90 -22.96 0.00 20.12
N ILE A 91 -22.28 0.26 21.24
CA ILE A 91 -21.44 1.46 21.46
C ILE A 91 -19.96 1.08 21.58
N ASP A 92 -19.63 -0.21 21.64
CA ASP A 92 -18.26 -0.66 21.87
C ASP A 92 -17.48 -0.72 20.54
N ASN A 93 -16.68 0.31 20.28
CA ASN A 93 -15.65 0.35 19.23
C ASN A 93 -14.46 -0.58 19.60
N GLN A 94 -14.74 -1.87 19.78
CA GLN A 94 -13.72 -2.86 20.08
C GLN A 94 -13.22 -3.51 18.80
N TYR A 95 -11.90 -3.51 18.66
CA TYR A 95 -11.20 -4.07 17.52
C TYR A 95 -10.19 -5.11 17.99
N ASN A 96 -10.13 -6.24 17.29
CA ASN A 96 -9.01 -7.15 17.43
C ASN A 96 -7.91 -6.70 16.47
N ILE A 97 -6.74 -6.37 17.01
CA ILE A 97 -5.55 -6.06 16.21
C ILE A 97 -4.52 -7.13 16.51
N ARG A 98 -4.16 -7.92 15.49
CA ARG A 98 -3.21 -9.05 15.61
C ARG A 98 -3.56 -10.02 16.75
N GLY A 99 -4.86 -10.27 16.96
CA GLY A 99 -5.38 -11.20 17.97
C GLY A 99 -5.55 -10.64 19.38
N PHE A 100 -5.28 -9.34 19.59
CA PHE A 100 -5.51 -8.66 20.87
C PHE A 100 -6.70 -7.72 20.76
N ILE A 101 -7.67 -7.86 21.67
CA ILE A 101 -8.80 -6.93 21.78
C ILE A 101 -8.26 -5.60 22.31
N THR A 102 -8.52 -4.54 21.56
CA THR A 102 -8.26 -3.17 21.95
C THR A 102 -9.55 -2.36 21.84
N ALA A 103 -9.75 -1.46 22.80
CA ALA A 103 -10.79 -0.46 22.74
C ALA A 103 -10.11 0.87 22.37
N ILE A 104 -10.65 1.55 21.36
CA ILE A 104 -10.17 2.86 20.89
C ILE A 104 -11.17 3.93 21.31
#